data_AF-A0A9Q0VE84-F1
#
_entry.id   AF-A0A9Q0VE84-F1
#
_cell.length_a   1.000
_cell.length_b   1.000
_cell.length_c   1.000
_cell.angle_alpha   90.00
_cell.angle_beta   90.00
_cell.angle_gamma   90.00
#
_symmetry.space_group_name_H-M   'P 1'
#
loop_
_entity.id
_entity.type
_entity.pdbx_description
1 polymer ?
#
loop_
_entity_poly.entity_id
_entity_poly.type
_entity_poly.pdbx_seq_one_letter_code
_entity_poly.pdbx_strand_id
1 'polypeptide(L)'
;MIKYIEEDVAEAQAQGESGEIKVAHYLFIMTFNVIGNLVLSRDLVSPRSIDGREFYDAMNKLTKWAGTPNVADFFPFLKWLDPQGIMRNMVQDMGQAMRIVEKFVNERTEEMKSGRKKTKDFLDALLEYEGDGKDEPDVISDQNRRTIILGASPRSSLSAALF
;
A
#
# COMPACT_ATOMS: atom_id res chain seq x y z
N MET A 1 -2.04 18.72 -0.96
CA MET A 1 -2.40 18.28 -2.32
C MET A 1 -2.65 19.44 -3.28
N ILE A 2 -3.56 20.36 -2.97
CA ILE A 2 -3.92 21.50 -3.86
C ILE A 2 -2.68 22.25 -4.37
N LYS A 3 -1.74 22.58 -3.48
CA LYS A 3 -0.46 23.19 -3.85
C LYS A 3 0.30 22.44 -4.97
N TYR A 4 0.37 21.10 -4.91
CA TYR A 4 1.05 20.31 -5.93
C TYR A 4 0.33 20.37 -7.28
N ILE A 5 -1.01 20.38 -7.25
CA ILE A 5 -1.83 20.54 -8.45
C ILE A 5 -1.60 21.91 -9.07
N GLU A 6 -1.62 22.98 -8.26
CA GLU A 6 -1.37 24.35 -8.72
C GLU A 6 0.03 24.51 -9.32
N GLU A 7 1.05 23.93 -8.69
CA GLU A 7 2.42 23.94 -9.19
C GLU A 7 2.54 23.17 -10.53
N ASP A 8 1.97 21.98 -10.65
CA ASP A 8 1.98 21.21 -11.91
C ASP A 8 1.25 21.94 -13.04
N VAL A 9 0.11 22.58 -12.75
CA VAL A 9 -0.64 23.39 -13.73
C VAL A 9 0.18 24.59 -14.18
N ALA A 10 0.80 25.31 -13.24
CA ALA A 10 1.62 26.48 -13.55
C ALA A 10 2.86 26.10 -14.38
N GLU A 11 3.51 24.98 -14.06
CA GLU A 11 4.65 24.46 -14.80
C GLU A 11 4.27 24.06 -16.23
N ALA A 12 3.15 23.36 -16.42
CA ALA A 12 2.64 22.99 -17.74
C ALA A 12 2.29 24.23 -18.59
N GLN A 13 1.62 25.22 -17.99
CA GLN A 13 1.29 26.48 -18.66
C GLN A 13 2.54 27.28 -19.05
N ALA A 14 3.56 27.31 -18.20
CA ALA A 14 4.84 27.96 -18.51
C ALA A 14 5.57 27.30 -19.69
N GLN A 15 5.30 26.02 -19.96
CA GLN A 15 5.82 25.28 -21.11
C GLN A 15 4.93 25.38 -22.35
N GLY A 16 3.81 26.12 -22.28
CA GLY A 16 2.85 26.29 -23.38
C GLY A 16 1.85 25.13 -23.52
N GLU A 17 1.75 24.26 -22.52
CA GLU A 17 0.77 23.16 -22.47
C GLU A 17 -0.58 23.62 -21.87
N SER A 18 -1.62 22.79 -22.03
CA SER A 18 -3.00 23.11 -21.63
C SER A 18 -3.25 23.20 -20.12
N GLY A 19 -2.26 22.91 -19.27
CA GLY A 19 -2.42 22.85 -17.81
C GLY A 19 -3.28 21.67 -17.35
N GLU A 20 -3.35 20.60 -18.14
CA GLU A 20 -4.10 19.40 -17.80
C GLU A 20 -3.50 18.65 -16.61
N ILE A 21 -4.39 18.10 -15.76
CA ILE A 21 -3.98 17.38 -14.55
C ILE A 21 -4.37 15.91 -14.63
N LYS A 22 -3.50 15.04 -14.11
CA LYS A 22 -3.77 13.61 -13.95
C LYS A 22 -4.60 13.36 -12.69
N VAL A 23 -5.91 13.58 -12.78
CA VAL A 23 -6.84 13.47 -11.63
C VAL A 23 -6.71 12.13 -10.91
N ALA A 24 -6.60 11.02 -11.65
CA ALA A 24 -6.46 9.68 -11.07
C ALA A 24 -5.19 9.52 -10.21
N HIS A 25 -4.08 10.12 -10.63
CA HIS A 25 -2.82 10.11 -9.88
C HIS A 25 -3.00 10.83 -8.54
N TYR A 26 -3.55 12.05 -8.59
CA TYR A 26 -3.76 12.87 -7.40
C TYR A 26 -4.77 12.27 -6.42
N LEU A 27 -5.90 11.76 -6.92
CA LEU A 27 -6.90 11.07 -6.09
C LEU A 27 -6.31 9.86 -5.40
N PHE A 28 -5.55 9.04 -6.13
CA PHE A 28 -4.92 7.85 -5.57
C PHE A 28 -3.96 8.20 -4.42
N ILE A 29 -3.07 9.17 -4.65
CA ILE A 29 -2.11 9.61 -3.63
C ILE A 29 -2.84 10.20 -2.41
N MET A 30 -3.90 10.98 -2.62
CA MET A 30 -4.71 11.51 -1.52
C MET A 30 -5.36 10.40 -0.70
N THR A 31 -6.04 9.44 -1.35
CA THR A 31 -6.67 8.31 -0.66
C THR A 31 -5.64 7.50 0.13
N PHE A 32 -4.49 7.24 -0.46
CA PHE A 32 -3.43 6.51 0.21
C PHE A 32 -2.87 7.27 1.42
N ASN A 33 -2.72 8.59 1.33
CA ASN A 33 -2.31 9.41 2.47
C ASN A 33 -3.39 9.49 3.56
N VAL A 34 -4.67 9.47 3.23
CA VAL A 34 -5.75 9.37 4.23
C VAL A 34 -5.63 8.06 5.00
N ILE A 35 -5.44 6.93 4.30
CA ILE A 35 -5.22 5.62 4.93
C ILE A 35 -3.94 5.64 5.76
N GLY A 36 -2.86 6.22 5.23
CA GLY A 36 -1.60 6.40 5.93
C GLY A 36 -1.70 7.16 7.23
N ASN A 37 -2.47 8.26 7.25
CA ASN A 37 -2.72 9.02 8.47
C ASN A 37 -3.56 8.22 9.46
N LEU A 38 -4.58 7.50 8.99
CA LEU A 38 -5.40 6.66 9.86
C LEU A 38 -4.60 5.52 10.50
N VAL A 39 -3.67 4.91 9.74
CA VAL A 39 -2.94 3.72 10.17
C VAL A 39 -1.65 4.05 10.91
N LEU A 40 -0.90 5.06 10.46
CA LEU A 40 0.46 5.38 10.91
C LEU A 40 0.66 6.86 11.28
N SER A 41 -0.40 7.68 11.29
CA SER A 41 -0.34 9.14 11.56
C SER A 41 0.63 9.91 10.68
N ARG A 42 0.78 9.50 9.41
CA ARG A 42 1.62 10.20 8.43
C ARG A 42 1.02 10.14 7.02
N ASP A 43 1.30 11.16 6.24
CA ASP A 43 1.27 11.03 4.77
C ASP A 43 2.36 10.03 4.37
N LEU A 44 2.01 9.02 3.58
CA LEU A 44 2.97 7.99 3.17
C LEU A 44 3.73 8.45 1.94
N VAL A 45 3.05 9.03 0.96
CA VAL A 45 3.69 9.38 -0.31
C VAL A 45 3.38 10.81 -0.73
N SER A 46 4.35 11.44 -1.38
CA SER A 46 4.15 12.75 -2.00
C SER A 46 3.92 12.54 -3.51
N PRO A 47 3.03 13.31 -4.16
CA PRO A 47 2.83 13.23 -5.62
C PRO A 47 4.13 13.45 -6.41
N ARG A 48 5.06 14.26 -5.86
CA ARG A 48 6.33 14.58 -6.49
C ARG A 48 7.49 13.68 -6.03
N SER A 49 7.29 12.80 -5.05
CA SER A 49 8.36 11.87 -4.62
C SER A 49 8.51 10.70 -5.59
N ILE A 50 9.72 10.15 -5.65
CA ILE A 50 10.00 8.93 -6.41
C ILE A 50 9.15 7.77 -5.88
N ASP A 51 9.12 7.60 -4.55
CA ASP A 51 8.29 6.58 -3.89
C ASP A 51 6.80 6.70 -4.25
N GLY A 52 6.25 7.93 -4.33
CA GLY A 52 4.85 8.12 -4.69
C GLY A 52 4.53 7.75 -6.13
N ARG A 53 5.43 8.09 -7.07
CA ARG A 53 5.30 7.65 -8.47
C ARG A 53 5.44 6.13 -8.61
N GLU A 54 6.46 5.53 -8.00
CA GLU A 54 6.67 4.08 -8.03
C GLU A 54 5.47 3.32 -7.43
N PHE A 55 4.93 3.82 -6.32
CA PHE A 55 3.77 3.22 -5.67
C PHE A 55 2.52 3.31 -6.55
N TYR A 56 2.23 4.51 -7.10
CA TYR A 56 1.11 4.70 -8.02
C TYR A 56 1.23 3.78 -9.25
N ASP A 57 2.41 3.69 -9.86
CA ASP A 57 2.63 2.86 -11.04
C ASP A 57 2.45 1.37 -10.73
N ALA A 58 2.98 0.89 -9.59
CA ALA A 58 2.78 -0.49 -9.14
C ALA A 58 1.29 -0.81 -8.93
N MET A 59 0.57 0.09 -8.26
CA MET A 59 -0.86 -0.08 -7.96
C MET A 59 -1.74 0.03 -9.21
N ASN A 60 -1.36 0.86 -10.18
CA ASN A 60 -2.02 0.93 -11.47
C ASN A 60 -1.87 -0.39 -12.26
N LYS A 61 -0.67 -0.99 -12.26
CA LYS A 61 -0.45 -2.31 -12.87
C LYS A 61 -1.23 -3.41 -12.15
N LEU A 62 -1.24 -3.42 -10.82
CA LEU A 62 -2.05 -4.35 -10.03
C LEU A 62 -3.53 -4.26 -10.39
N THR A 63 -4.06 -3.04 -10.48
CA THR A 63 -5.45 -2.80 -10.89
C THR A 63 -5.72 -3.34 -12.30
N LYS A 64 -4.76 -3.14 -13.22
CA LYS A 64 -4.85 -3.71 -14.58
C LYS A 64 -4.89 -5.24 -14.55
N TRP A 65 -4.02 -5.89 -13.79
CA TRP A 65 -4.03 -7.34 -13.66
C TRP A 65 -5.33 -7.85 -13.04
N ALA A 66 -5.81 -7.21 -11.97
CA ALA A 66 -7.03 -7.58 -11.27
C ALA A 66 -8.27 -7.43 -12.14
N GLY A 67 -8.28 -6.45 -13.04
CA GLY A 67 -9.36 -6.25 -14.01
C GLY A 67 -9.24 -7.10 -15.29
N THR A 68 -8.15 -7.86 -15.46
CA THR A 68 -7.95 -8.66 -16.68
C THR A 68 -8.65 -10.01 -16.54
N PRO A 69 -9.57 -10.38 -17.47
CA PRO A 69 -10.16 -11.71 -17.46
C PRO A 69 -9.09 -12.81 -17.54
N ASN A 70 -9.17 -13.81 -16.67
CA ASN A 70 -8.19 -14.89 -16.58
C ASN A 70 -8.81 -16.20 -17.07
N VAL A 71 -8.23 -16.78 -18.12
CA VAL A 71 -8.63 -18.07 -18.69
C VAL A 71 -8.53 -19.20 -17.65
N ALA A 72 -7.57 -19.11 -16.72
CA ALA A 72 -7.40 -20.09 -15.66
C ALA A 72 -8.56 -20.08 -14.62
N ASP A 73 -9.40 -19.04 -14.60
CA ASP A 73 -10.61 -19.02 -13.77
C ASP A 73 -11.72 -19.89 -14.36
N PHE A 74 -11.73 -20.05 -15.70
CA PHE A 74 -12.67 -20.92 -16.42
C PHE A 74 -12.15 -22.35 -16.56
N PHE A 75 -10.82 -22.52 -16.62
CA PHE A 75 -10.15 -23.80 -16.78
C PHE A 75 -9.14 -24.02 -15.65
N PRO A 76 -9.56 -24.54 -14.48
CA PRO A 76 -8.71 -24.62 -13.29
C PRO A 76 -7.40 -25.40 -13.48
N PHE A 77 -7.37 -26.37 -14.40
CA PHE A 77 -6.16 -27.13 -14.72
C PHE A 77 -5.06 -26.29 -15.40
N LEU A 78 -5.36 -25.07 -15.86
CA LEU A 78 -4.38 -24.12 -16.41
C LEU A 78 -3.78 -23.19 -15.35
N LYS A 79 -4.27 -23.20 -14.09
CA LYS A 79 -3.80 -22.28 -13.03
C LYS A 79 -2.29 -22.37 -12.80
N TRP A 80 -1.73 -23.58 -12.83
CA TRP A 80 -0.30 -23.78 -12.60
C TRP A 80 0.59 -23.28 -13.75
N LEU A 81 0.04 -23.17 -14.97
CA LEU A 81 0.78 -22.68 -16.14
C LEU A 81 0.83 -21.15 -16.19
N ASP A 82 -0.15 -20.48 -15.57
CA ASP A 82 -0.33 -19.02 -15.67
C ASP A 82 -0.24 -18.53 -17.13
N PRO A 83 -1.12 -19.00 -18.04
CA PRO A 83 -0.95 -18.80 -19.48
C PRO A 83 -0.93 -17.32 -19.90
N GLN A 84 -1.53 -16.44 -19.10
CA GLN A 84 -1.54 -14.99 -19.32
C GLN A 84 -0.49 -14.24 -18.49
N GLY A 85 0.27 -14.95 -17.64
CA GLY A 85 1.25 -14.36 -16.73
C GLY A 85 0.64 -13.46 -15.65
N ILE A 86 -0.69 -13.52 -15.42
CA ILE A 86 -1.41 -12.59 -14.54
C ILE A 86 -0.91 -12.77 -13.11
N MET A 87 -0.84 -14.01 -12.63
CA MET A 87 -0.41 -14.30 -11.27
C MET A 87 1.05 -13.88 -11.06
N ARG A 88 1.93 -14.22 -12.02
CA ARG A 88 3.35 -13.85 -11.96
C ARG A 88 3.55 -12.34 -11.91
N ASN A 89 2.84 -11.60 -12.76
CA ASN A 89 2.97 -10.15 -12.82
C ASN A 89 2.33 -9.47 -11.60
N MET A 90 1.21 -9.98 -11.09
CA MET A 90 0.61 -9.52 -9.83
C MET A 90 1.58 -9.66 -8.65
N VAL A 91 2.24 -10.81 -8.51
CA VAL A 91 3.22 -11.03 -7.43
C VAL A 91 4.38 -10.02 -7.53
N GLN A 92 4.88 -9.78 -8.74
CA GLN A 92 5.97 -8.83 -8.97
C GLN A 92 5.56 -7.39 -8.63
N ASP A 93 4.45 -6.90 -9.18
CA ASP A 93 3.99 -5.52 -8.95
C ASP A 93 3.52 -5.32 -7.50
N MET A 94 2.95 -6.34 -6.86
CA MET A 94 2.62 -6.33 -5.42
C MET A 94 3.87 -6.23 -4.55
N GLY A 95 4.93 -6.97 -4.90
CA GLY A 95 6.21 -6.86 -4.20
C GLY A 95 6.78 -5.44 -4.24
N GLN A 96 6.67 -4.74 -5.37
CA GLN A 96 7.11 -3.35 -5.47
C GLN A 96 6.28 -2.42 -4.57
N ALA A 97 4.96 -2.57 -4.55
CA ALA A 97 4.07 -1.78 -3.70
C ALA A 97 4.32 -2.06 -2.20
N MET A 98 4.43 -3.33 -1.82
CA MET A 98 4.68 -3.74 -0.44
C MET A 98 6.00 -3.23 0.11
N ARG A 99 7.08 -3.22 -0.68
CA ARG A 99 8.37 -2.66 -0.27
C ARG A 99 8.25 -1.20 0.21
N ILE A 100 7.37 -0.43 -0.44
CA ILE A 100 7.13 0.99 -0.10
C ILE A 100 6.31 1.07 1.20
N VAL A 101 5.27 0.25 1.36
CA VAL A 101 4.47 0.18 2.60
C VAL A 101 5.34 -0.25 3.79
N GLU A 102 6.14 -1.30 3.63
CA GLU A 102 7.03 -1.84 4.67
C GLU A 102 8.02 -0.79 5.17
N LYS A 103 8.56 0.05 4.28
CA LYS A 103 9.43 1.17 4.66
C LYS A 103 8.73 2.07 5.68
N PHE A 104 7.50 2.49 5.43
CA PHE A 104 6.75 3.38 6.34
C PHE A 104 6.36 2.71 7.66
N VAL A 105 5.98 1.44 7.62
CA VAL A 105 5.67 0.67 8.83
C VAL A 105 6.92 0.54 9.71
N ASN A 106 8.08 0.26 9.11
CA ASN A 106 9.36 0.18 9.82
C ASN A 106 9.74 1.53 10.43
N GLU A 107 9.70 2.62 9.65
CA GLU A 107 9.98 3.97 10.16
C GLU A 107 9.07 4.33 11.35
N ARG A 108 7.76 4.06 11.25
CA ARG A 108 6.82 4.30 12.35
C ARG A 108 7.13 3.47 13.59
N THR A 109 7.53 2.22 13.40
CA THR A 109 7.90 1.31 14.48
C THR A 109 9.16 1.80 15.22
N GLU A 110 10.17 2.28 14.50
CA GLU A 110 11.40 2.80 15.10
C GLU A 110 11.17 4.13 15.83
N GLU A 111 10.33 5.02 15.28
CA GLU A 111 9.95 6.26 15.96
C GLU A 111 9.30 6.00 17.33
N MET A 112 8.48 4.94 17.45
CA MET A 112 7.89 4.56 18.74
C MET A 112 8.95 4.13 19.76
N LYS A 113 9.92 3.33 19.33
CA LYS A 113 11.02 2.89 20.20
C LYS A 113 11.84 4.09 20.71
N SER A 114 11.95 5.15 19.90
CA SER A 114 12.61 6.41 20.28
C SER A 114 11.78 7.32 21.21
N GLY A 115 10.59 6.89 21.65
CA GLY A 115 9.76 7.63 22.60
C GLY A 115 8.84 8.67 21.98
N ARG A 116 8.48 8.52 20.69
CA ARG A 116 7.47 9.38 20.05
C ARG A 116 6.14 9.33 20.83
N LYS A 117 5.51 10.49 20.98
CA LYS A 117 4.19 10.61 21.64
C LYS A 117 3.14 9.83 20.86
N LYS A 118 2.30 9.06 21.57
CA LYS A 118 1.15 8.34 21.00
C LYS A 118 0.25 9.29 20.22
N THR A 119 -0.14 8.88 19.02
CA THR A 119 -0.96 9.66 18.09
C THR A 119 -2.38 9.12 17.97
N LYS A 120 -2.69 7.97 18.61
CA LYS A 120 -3.99 7.29 18.59
C LYS A 120 -4.42 6.86 17.18
N ASP A 121 -3.46 6.36 16.41
CA ASP A 121 -3.73 5.71 15.13
C ASP A 121 -4.02 4.21 15.29
N PHE A 122 -4.34 3.54 14.18
CA PHE A 122 -4.60 2.10 14.18
C PHE A 122 -3.42 1.28 14.72
N LEU A 123 -2.17 1.66 14.42
CA LEU A 123 -1.01 0.97 14.95
C LEU A 123 -0.93 1.11 16.48
N ASP A 124 -1.17 2.30 17.02
CA ASP A 124 -1.24 2.51 18.47
C ASP A 124 -2.36 1.66 19.09
N ALA A 125 -3.55 1.60 18.48
CA ALA A 125 -4.65 0.77 18.95
C ALA A 125 -4.31 -0.74 18.93
N LEU A 126 -3.61 -1.19 17.89
CA LEU A 126 -3.15 -2.57 17.76
C LEU A 126 -2.08 -2.95 18.79
N LEU A 127 -1.32 -1.96 19.26
CA LEU A 127 -0.30 -2.11 20.30
C LEU A 127 -0.89 -2.07 21.71
N GLU A 128 -1.92 -1.27 21.92
CA GLU A 128 -2.65 -1.17 23.19
C GLU A 128 -3.68 -2.29 23.38
N TYR A 129 -3.88 -3.12 22.37
CA TYR A 129 -4.78 -4.25 22.46
C TYR A 129 -4.30 -5.24 23.52
N GLU A 130 -5.17 -5.47 24.50
CA GLU A 130 -5.08 -6.53 25.49
C GLU A 130 -6.33 -7.41 25.36
N GLY A 131 -6.14 -8.72 25.15
CA GLY A 131 -7.22 -9.68 25.04
C GLY A 131 -7.92 -9.94 26.39
N ASP A 132 -9.13 -10.50 26.34
CA ASP A 132 -9.89 -10.83 27.56
C ASP A 132 -9.53 -12.19 28.19
N GLY A 133 -8.56 -12.90 27.60
CA GLY A 133 -8.02 -14.17 28.06
C GLY A 133 -8.97 -15.38 27.92
N LYS A 134 -10.15 -15.21 27.31
CA LYS A 134 -11.13 -16.30 27.14
C LYS A 134 -11.04 -16.92 25.76
N ASP A 135 -11.22 -16.11 24.73
CA ASP A 135 -11.18 -16.52 23.32
C ASP A 135 -10.09 -15.78 22.53
N GLU A 136 -9.51 -14.73 23.12
CA GLU A 136 -8.55 -13.84 22.49
C GLU A 136 -7.18 -13.83 23.21
N PRO A 137 -6.06 -13.75 22.48
CA PRO A 137 -4.73 -13.74 23.08
C PRO A 137 -4.48 -12.44 23.86
N ASP A 138 -3.87 -12.55 25.05
CA ASP A 138 -3.58 -11.42 25.95
C ASP A 138 -2.80 -10.28 25.27
N VAL A 139 -1.88 -10.60 24.35
CA VAL A 139 -1.09 -9.60 23.60
C VAL A 139 -0.88 -10.07 22.15
N ILE A 140 -1.04 -9.16 21.19
CA ILE A 140 -0.69 -9.43 19.79
C ILE A 140 0.83 -9.33 19.63
N SER A 141 1.48 -10.41 19.17
CA SER A 141 2.93 -10.39 18.91
C SER A 141 3.33 -9.38 17.82
N ASP A 142 4.57 -8.88 17.85
CA ASP A 142 5.10 -7.99 16.81
C ASP A 142 4.93 -8.53 15.39
N GLN A 143 5.10 -9.85 15.23
CA GLN A 143 4.93 -10.53 13.96
C GLN A 143 3.47 -10.48 13.50
N ASN A 144 2.51 -10.71 14.40
CA ASN A 144 1.09 -10.64 14.08
C ASN A 144 0.68 -9.20 13.77
N ARG A 145 1.21 -8.20 14.49
CA ARG A 145 0.97 -6.79 14.20
C ARG A 145 1.41 -6.40 12.79
N ARG A 146 2.65 -6.76 12.42
CA ARG A 146 3.17 -6.54 11.06
C ARG A 146 2.31 -7.26 10.02
N THR A 147 1.89 -8.48 10.31
CA THR A 147 1.03 -9.26 9.40
C THR A 147 -0.33 -8.60 9.20
N ILE A 148 -0.94 -8.06 10.25
CA ILE A 148 -2.23 -7.36 10.18
C ILE A 148 -2.12 -6.09 9.33
N ILE A 149 -1.04 -5.32 9.49
CA ILE A 149 -0.85 -4.06 8.76
C ILE A 149 -0.48 -4.31 7.29
N LEU A 150 0.38 -5.30 7.02
CA LEU A 150 0.89 -5.59 5.68
C LEU A 150 0.04 -6.60 4.90
N GLY A 151 -0.89 -7.29 5.56
CA GLY A 151 -1.68 -8.37 4.96
C GLY A 151 -0.87 -9.62 4.61
N ALA A 152 0.39 -9.72 5.04
CA ALA A 152 1.28 -10.82 4.67
C ALA A 152 2.14 -11.29 5.86
N SER A 153 2.24 -12.60 6.03
CA SER A 153 3.12 -13.21 7.03
C SER A 153 4.53 -13.38 6.44
N PRO A 154 5.62 -13.13 7.20
CA PRO A 154 7.00 -13.32 6.73
C PRO A 154 7.31 -14.74 6.20
N ARG A 155 6.46 -15.73 6.52
CA ARG A 155 6.63 -17.15 6.16
C ARG A 155 5.75 -17.65 5.01
N SER A 156 4.79 -16.86 4.50
CA SER A 156 3.95 -17.30 3.38
C SER A 156 4.05 -16.30 2.24
N SER A 157 4.56 -16.82 1.14
CA SER A 157 4.73 -16.17 -0.15
C SER A 157 3.52 -15.32 -0.53
N LEU A 158 3.77 -14.12 -1.08
CA LEU A 158 2.85 -13.30 -1.87
C LEU A 158 1.91 -14.12 -2.80
N SER A 159 2.34 -15.31 -3.21
CA SER A 159 1.55 -16.30 -3.95
C SER A 159 0.27 -16.79 -3.25
N ALA A 160 0.19 -16.80 -1.92
CA ALA A 160 -0.93 -17.39 -1.19
C ALA A 160 -2.06 -16.38 -0.89
N ALA A 161 -1.77 -15.08 -0.97
CA ALA A 161 -2.71 -14.01 -0.64
C ALA A 161 -3.43 -13.43 -1.88
N LEU A 162 -3.06 -13.86 -3.09
CA LEU A 162 -3.59 -13.28 -4.32
C LEU A 162 -4.86 -13.97 -4.87
N PHE A 163 -5.25 -15.15 -4.38
CA PHE A 163 -6.53 -15.81 -4.71
C PHE A 163 -6.98 -16.80 -3.64
#